data_AF-A0A2P2JYZ8-F1
#
_entry.id   AF-A0A2P2JYZ8-F1
#
_cell.length_a   1.000
_cell.length_b   1.000
_cell.length_c   1.000
_cell.angle_alpha   90.00
_cell.angle_beta   90.00
_cell.angle_gamma   90.00
#
_symmetry.space_group_name_H-M   'P 1'
#
loop_
_entity.id
_entity.type
_entity.pdbx_description
1 polymer ?
#
loop_
_entity_poly.entity_id
_entity_poly.type
_entity_poly.pdbx_seq_one_letter_code
_entity_poly.pdbx_strand_id
1 'polypeptide(L)' 'MKKWFDPWPVFFKREWNRNWPFVVGFAVTGAIISKFTLGFTEEDAKKSPFVQRHKR' A
#
# COMPACT_ATOMS: atom_id res chain seq x y z
N MET A 1 0.85 -28.20 -35.33
CA MET A 1 0.67 -26.76 -35.04
C MET A 1 1.94 -26.20 -34.42
N LYS A 2 2.53 -25.15 -34.98
CA LYS A 2 3.70 -24.47 -34.40
C LYS A 2 3.25 -23.78 -33.11
N LYS A 3 3.78 -24.17 -31.95
CA LYS A 3 3.59 -23.42 -30.70
C LYS A 3 4.48 -22.18 -30.78
N TRP A 4 3.88 -21.01 -30.87
CA TRP A 4 4.60 -19.75 -30.83
C TRP A 4 5.07 -19.52 -29.39
N PHE A 5 6.28 -18.99 -29.23
CA PHE A 5 6.80 -18.64 -27.91
C PHE A 5 5.94 -17.52 -27.33
N ASP A 6 5.41 -17.73 -26.12
CA ASP A 6 4.75 -16.68 -25.35
C ASP A 6 5.75 -16.09 -24.34
N PRO A 7 6.18 -14.82 -24.51
CA PRO A 7 7.13 -14.18 -23.61
C PRO A 7 6.51 -13.75 -22.27
N TRP A 8 5.18 -13.63 -22.19
CA TRP A 8 4.51 -13.05 -21.03
C TRP A 8 4.77 -13.79 -19.72
N PRO A 9 4.67 -15.13 -19.67
CA PRO A 9 4.96 -15.88 -18.44
C PRO A 9 6.40 -15.68 -17.94
N VAL A 10 7.36 -15.54 -18.86
CA VAL A 10 8.78 -15.33 -18.53
C VAL A 10 8.98 -13.93 -17.96
N PHE A 11 8.37 -12.92 -18.59
CA PHE A 11 8.41 -11.54 -18.12
C PHE A 11 7.79 -11.41 -16.73
N PHE A 12 6.57 -11.91 -16.54
CA PHE A 12 5.89 -11.84 -15.24
C PHE A 12 6.64 -12.60 -14.16
N LYS A 13 7.17 -13.79 -14.44
CA LYS A 13 7.97 -14.53 -13.46
C LYS A 13 9.21 -13.74 -13.04
N ARG A 14 9.90 -13.13 -14.00
CA ARG A 14 11.10 -12.32 -13.73
C ARG A 14 10.78 -11.07 -12.93
N GLU A 15 9.75 -10.33 -13.34
CA GLU A 15 9.39 -9.07 -12.68
C GLU A 15 8.73 -9.30 -11.32
N TRP A 16 7.93 -10.35 -11.18
CA TRP A 16 7.40 -10.76 -9.89
C TRP A 16 8.54 -11.12 -8.93
N ASN A 17 9.52 -11.92 -9.35
CA ASN A 17 10.66 -12.28 -8.50
C ASN A 17 11.48 -11.08 -8.01
N ARG A 18 11.52 -9.97 -8.78
CA ARG A 18 12.25 -8.76 -8.38
C ARG A 18 11.39 -7.78 -7.58
N ASN A 19 10.12 -7.63 -7.93
CA ASN A 19 9.27 -6.55 -7.43
C ASN A 19 8.28 -7.00 -6.33
N TRP A 20 8.11 -8.30 -6.09
CA TRP A 20 7.20 -8.79 -5.06
C TRP A 20 7.46 -8.21 -3.65
N PRO A 21 8.71 -7.93 -3.21
CA PRO A 21 8.93 -7.34 -1.88
C PRO A 21 8.36 -5.91 -1.79
N PHE A 22 8.34 -5.16 -2.89
CA PHE A 22 7.73 -3.83 -2.94
C PHE A 22 6.21 -3.90 -2.81
N VAL A 23 5.56 -4.85 -3.48
CA VAL A 23 4.10 -5.05 -3.39
C VAL A 23 3.72 -5.47 -1.97
N VAL A 24 4.47 -6.39 -1.37
CA VAL A 24 4.26 -6.82 0.02
C VAL A 24 4.49 -5.66 0.99
N GLY A 25 5.59 -4.92 0.83
CA GLY A 25 5.88 -3.74 1.66
C GLY A 25 4.77 -2.69 1.56
N PHE A 26 4.32 -2.37 0.35
CA PHE A 26 3.22 -1.45 0.11
C PHE A 26 1.92 -1.91 0.79
N ALA A 27 1.57 -3.20 0.67
CA ALA A 27 0.38 -3.76 1.30
C ALA A 27 0.46 -3.70 2.83
N VAL A 28 1.61 -4.04 3.42
CA VAL A 28 1.82 -3.99 4.88
C VAL A 28 1.74 -2.55 5.38
N THR A 29 2.44 -1.61 4.75
CA THR A 29 2.39 -0.19 5.12
C THR A 29 0.98 0.36 4.99
N GLY A 30 0.27 0.04 3.91
CA GLY A 30 -1.12 0.43 3.70
C GLY A 30 -2.05 -0.10 4.78
N ALA A 31 -1.88 -1.37 5.18
CA ALA A 31 -2.67 -1.97 6.25
C ALA A 31 -2.40 -1.29 7.61
N ILE A 32 -1.13 -1.02 7.94
CA ILE A 32 -0.73 -0.34 9.17
C ILE A 32 -1.35 1.06 9.22
N ILE A 33 -1.13 1.89 8.18
CA ILE A 33 -1.68 3.25 8.12
C ILE A 33 -3.20 3.21 8.23
N SER A 34 -3.86 2.33 7.49
CA SER A 34 -5.32 2.19 7.55
C SER A 34 -5.81 1.86 8.96
N LYS A 35 -5.14 0.94 9.67
CA LYS A 35 -5.50 0.59 11.05
C LYS A 35 -5.32 1.78 12.00
N PHE A 36 -4.24 2.54 11.86
CA PHE A 36 -4.04 3.76 12.65
C PHE A 36 -5.10 4.82 12.33
N THR A 37 -5.37 5.06 11.05
CA THR A 37 -6.36 6.07 10.62
C THR A 37 -7.77 5.73 11.11
N LEU A 38 -8.17 4.47 11.02
CA LEU A 38 -9.47 4.01 11.52
C LEU A 38 -9.57 4.06 13.06
N GLY A 39 -8.44 4.05 13.76
CA GLY A 39 -8.40 4.14 15.22
C GLY A 39 -8.47 5.57 15.78
N PHE A 40 -8.44 6.60 14.94
CA PHE A 40 -8.52 7.98 15.41
C PHE A 40 -9.92 8.32 15.91
N THR A 41 -9.97 8.89 17.11
CA THR A 41 -11.22 9.31 17.75
C THR A 41 -11.34 10.83 17.80
N GLU A 42 -12.55 11.33 18.11
CA GLU A 42 -12.77 12.75 18.31
C GLU A 42 -11.92 13.34 19.46
N GLU A 43 -11.56 12.53 20.46
CA GLU A 43 -10.69 12.98 21.56
C GLU A 43 -9.27 13.25 21.09
N ASP A 44 -8.75 12.45 20.17
CA ASP A 44 -7.43 12.64 19.57
C ASP A 44 -7.41 13.91 18.70
N ALA A 45 -8.50 14.15 17.96
CA ALA A 45 -8.68 15.38 17.19
C ALA A 45 -8.71 16.63 18.09
N LYS A 46 -9.34 16.55 19.28
CA LYS A 46 -9.34 17.63 20.28
C LYS A 46 -7.95 17.89 20.86
N LYS A 47 -7.08 16.89 20.94
CA LYS A 47 -5.69 17.03 21.45
C LYS A 47 -4.69 17.45 20.38
N SER A 48 -5.04 17.36 19.10
CA SER A 48 -4.14 17.67 17.98
C SER A 48 -3.99 19.18 17.75
N PRO A 49 -2.78 19.77 17.91
CA PRO A 49 -2.54 21.18 17.62
C PRO A 49 -2.78 21.54 16.15
N PHE A 50 -2.57 20.57 15.26
CA PHE A 50 -2.80 20.75 13.82
C PHE A 50 -4.30 20.90 13.52
N VAL A 51 -5.13 19.99 14.04
CA VAL A 51 -6.59 20.03 13.84
C VAL A 51 -7.17 21.30 14.43
N GLN A 52 -6.73 21.72 15.62
CA GLN A 52 -7.18 22.96 16.24
C GLN A 52 -6.84 24.19 15.40
N ARG A 53 -5.62 24.28 14.85
CA ARG A 53 -5.19 25.40 14.00
C ARG A 53 -5.90 25.47 12.65
N HIS A 54 -6.38 24.33 12.14
CA HIS A 54 -6.99 24.23 10.80
C HIS A 54 -8.49 23.91 10.83
N LYS A 55 -9.13 23.99 12.00
CA LYS A 55 -10.59 24.10 12.11
C LYS A 55 -11.00 25.46 11.54
N ARG A 56 -11.38 25.48 10.26
CA ARG A 56 -12.10 26.61 9.65
C ARG A 56 -13.56 26.58 10.06
#